data_AF-A0A2V9XMI3-F1
#
_entry.id   AF-A0A2V9XMI3-F1
#
_cell.length_a   1.000
_cell.length_b   1.000
_cell.length_c   1.000
_cell.angle_alpha   90.00
_cell.angle_beta   90.00
_cell.angle_gamma   90.00
#
_symmetry.space_group_name_H-M   'P 1'
#
loop_
_entity.id
_entity.type
_entity.pdbx_description
1 polymer ?
#
loop_
_entity_poly.entity_id
_entity_poly.type
_entity_poly.pdbx_seq_one_letter_code
_entity_poly.pdbx_strand_id
1 'polypeptide(L)'
;WGYGYGGYASANVYGRWGNTAYANTRAAWANPYTGNYGGMSRTSFQNTQGGTVGVVGRGANANIYTGNTVAGRGAMGYNPTTGVVAGGGAGYAGNMYTGQGAAGRGGFAYNTNTGAGIAAGNNNIYAGKDGNVYRYDRQNGNWSQNNGNGWKSTSRTQSGMQQQQQARSTGQQRTQNFSRSMSGGGMRGGGGRRR
;
A
#
# COMPACT_ATOMS: atom_id res chain seq x y z
N TRP A 1 32.94 -0.44 18.98
CA TRP A 1 32.89 -1.83 18.47
C TRP A 1 31.77 -1.96 17.44
N GLY A 2 32.14 -2.23 16.18
CA GLY A 2 31.33 -2.91 15.15
C GLY A 2 30.16 -2.16 14.48
N TYR A 3 30.41 -1.40 13.40
CA TYR A 3 29.36 -1.07 12.43
C TYR A 3 29.14 -2.27 11.50
N GLY A 4 28.10 -3.07 11.77
CA GLY A 4 27.69 -4.17 10.91
C GLY A 4 26.67 -3.72 9.85
N TYR A 5 27.13 -3.37 8.64
CA TYR A 5 26.25 -3.24 7.48
C TYR A 5 26.03 -4.63 6.87
N GLY A 6 24.93 -5.29 7.24
CA GLY A 6 24.56 -6.61 6.72
C GLY A 6 23.55 -6.51 5.58
N GLY A 7 24.02 -6.51 4.33
CA GLY A 7 23.17 -6.78 3.16
C GLY A 7 23.16 -8.27 2.85
N TYR A 8 21.98 -8.91 2.83
CA TYR A 8 21.82 -10.28 2.34
C TYR A 8 21.05 -10.25 1.02
N ALA A 9 21.69 -10.68 -0.06
CA ALA A 9 21.04 -10.96 -1.32
C ALA A 9 20.68 -12.45 -1.33
N SER A 10 19.39 -12.78 -1.25
CA SER A 10 18.90 -14.15 -1.47
C SER A 10 18.25 -14.22 -2.84
N ALA A 11 19.01 -14.68 -3.83
CA ALA A 11 18.46 -15.09 -5.11
C ALA A 11 17.88 -16.50 -4.96
N ASN A 12 16.64 -16.70 -5.40
CA ASN A 12 16.13 -18.05 -5.60
C ASN A 12 16.80 -18.61 -6.86
N VAL A 13 17.85 -19.41 -6.66
CA VAL A 13 18.46 -20.19 -7.73
C VAL A 13 17.53 -21.38 -7.93
N TYR A 14 17.11 -21.62 -9.18
CA TYR A 14 16.23 -22.70 -9.67
C TYR A 14 14.73 -22.37 -9.76
N GLY A 15 14.27 -22.24 -11.02
CA GLY A 15 12.87 -22.16 -11.45
C GLY A 15 12.04 -23.43 -11.24
N ARG A 16 12.12 -24.05 -10.06
CA ARG A 16 11.28 -25.20 -9.68
C ARG A 16 10.28 -24.91 -8.55
N TRP A 17 10.45 -23.82 -7.80
CA TRP A 17 9.60 -23.54 -6.62
C TRP A 17 9.18 -22.06 -6.42
N GLY A 18 9.28 -21.19 -7.43
CA GLY A 18 8.66 -19.86 -7.37
C GLY A 18 9.03 -18.92 -8.50
N ASN A 19 8.06 -18.09 -8.93
CA ASN A 19 8.20 -17.19 -10.08
C ASN A 19 8.64 -15.77 -9.69
N THR A 20 9.29 -15.60 -8.53
CA THR A 20 9.65 -14.28 -7.99
C THR A 20 11.10 -14.24 -7.54
N ALA A 21 11.90 -13.36 -8.16
CA ALA A 21 13.22 -12.98 -7.69
C ALA A 21 13.12 -11.75 -6.77
N TYR A 22 13.97 -11.65 -5.75
CA TYR A 22 14.02 -10.48 -4.88
C TYR A 22 15.43 -10.21 -4.35
N ALA A 23 15.70 -8.97 -3.98
CA ALA A 23 16.94 -8.55 -3.33
C ALA A 23 16.60 -7.69 -2.13
N ASN A 24 17.30 -7.89 -1.01
CA ASN A 24 17.02 -7.15 0.23
C ASN A 24 18.28 -6.48 0.78
N THR A 25 18.10 -5.32 1.40
CA THR A 25 19.14 -4.67 2.20
C THR A 25 18.52 -4.26 3.52
N ARG A 26 19.19 -4.60 4.64
CA ARG A 26 18.84 -4.11 5.97
C ARG A 26 20.02 -3.34 6.56
N ALA A 27 19.71 -2.35 7.38
CA ALA A 27 20.69 -1.67 8.20
C ALA A 27 20.08 -1.42 9.58
N ALA A 28 20.91 -1.47 10.60
CA ALA A 28 20.56 -1.07 11.96
C ALA A 28 21.70 -0.23 12.51
N TRP A 29 21.37 0.69 13.43
CA TRP A 29 22.34 1.55 14.07
C TRP A 29 21.93 1.86 15.50
N ALA A 30 22.95 2.13 16.32
CA ALA A 30 22.80 2.69 17.64
C ALA A 30 24.02 3.57 17.92
N ASN A 31 23.80 4.77 18.45
CA ASN A 31 24.85 5.68 18.87
C ASN A 31 24.55 6.14 20.30
N PRO A 32 25.29 5.64 21.31
CA PRO A 32 25.05 6.02 22.70
C PRO A 32 25.24 7.52 22.92
N TYR A 33 26.26 8.16 22.35
CA TYR A 33 26.55 9.58 22.58
C TYR A 33 25.44 10.54 22.11
N THR A 34 24.67 10.14 21.10
CA THR A 34 23.54 10.95 20.60
C THR A 34 22.18 10.38 21.00
N GLY A 35 22.14 9.20 21.63
CA GLY A 35 20.93 8.50 22.00
C GLY A 35 20.12 7.93 20.84
N ASN A 36 20.59 8.05 19.59
CA ASN A 36 19.87 7.59 18.41
C ASN A 36 20.03 6.09 18.19
N TYR A 37 18.92 5.39 17.97
CA TYR A 37 18.91 3.99 17.57
C TYR A 37 17.79 3.75 16.57
N GLY A 38 18.00 2.81 15.66
CA GLY A 38 17.05 2.59 14.58
C GLY A 38 17.46 1.50 13.63
N GLY A 39 16.67 1.38 12.58
CA GLY A 39 16.94 0.45 11.51
C GLY A 39 16.07 0.71 10.31
N MET A 40 16.51 0.19 9.17
CA MET A 40 15.77 0.26 7.92
C MET A 40 15.94 -1.02 7.12
N SER A 41 15.01 -1.23 6.21
CA SER A 41 15.08 -2.30 5.22
C SER A 41 14.49 -1.84 3.90
N ARG A 42 15.04 -2.35 2.81
CA ARG A 42 14.51 -2.22 1.45
C ARG A 42 14.51 -3.60 0.79
N THR A 43 13.48 -3.92 0.03
CA THR A 43 13.40 -5.11 -0.79
C THR A 43 12.96 -4.69 -2.18
N SER A 44 13.70 -5.06 -3.22
CA SER A 44 13.19 -5.07 -4.59
C SER A 44 12.75 -6.48 -4.95
N PHE A 45 11.72 -6.61 -5.77
CA PHE A 45 11.27 -7.90 -6.28
C PHE A 45 10.85 -7.80 -7.75
N GLN A 46 10.91 -8.92 -8.45
CA GLN A 46 10.47 -9.09 -9.81
C GLN A 46 9.78 -10.46 -9.94
N ASN A 47 8.54 -10.47 -10.41
CA ASN A 47 7.87 -11.68 -10.85
C ASN A 47 8.31 -11.98 -12.30
N THR A 48 8.95 -13.12 -12.52
CA THR A 48 9.53 -13.51 -13.81
C THR A 48 8.49 -14.04 -14.81
N GLN A 49 7.29 -14.44 -14.35
CA GLN A 49 6.20 -14.84 -15.24
C GLN A 49 5.37 -13.64 -15.72
N GLY A 50 4.99 -12.75 -14.80
CA GLY A 50 4.12 -11.60 -15.10
C GLY A 50 4.86 -10.29 -15.33
N GLY A 51 6.20 -10.29 -15.24
CA GLY A 51 7.03 -9.09 -15.38
C GLY A 51 6.87 -8.04 -14.28
N THR A 52 5.98 -8.26 -13.31
CA THR A 52 5.69 -7.29 -12.25
C THR A 52 6.95 -7.03 -11.42
N VAL A 53 7.37 -5.77 -11.36
CA VAL A 53 8.49 -5.32 -10.53
C VAL A 53 7.99 -4.46 -9.38
N GLY A 54 8.75 -4.41 -8.29
CA GLY A 54 8.42 -3.50 -7.21
C GLY A 54 9.54 -3.33 -6.22
N VAL A 55 9.35 -2.34 -5.34
CA VAL A 55 10.21 -2.08 -4.20
C VAL A 55 9.35 -1.80 -2.99
N VAL A 56 9.77 -2.31 -1.85
CA VAL A 56 9.19 -2.04 -0.53
C VAL A 56 10.30 -1.61 0.41
N GLY A 57 10.01 -0.65 1.27
CA GLY A 57 10.95 -0.17 2.27
C GLY A 57 10.23 0.14 3.57
N ARG A 58 10.98 0.06 4.67
CA ARG A 58 10.57 0.57 5.97
C ARG A 58 11.78 1.00 6.77
N GLY A 59 11.60 1.94 7.68
CA GLY A 59 12.63 2.31 8.63
C GLY A 59 12.05 3.06 9.82
N ALA A 60 12.81 3.09 10.90
CA ALA A 60 12.50 3.85 12.08
C ALA A 60 13.79 4.33 12.76
N ASN A 61 13.70 5.48 13.42
CA ASN A 61 14.73 6.00 14.29
C ASN A 61 14.07 6.55 15.55
N ALA A 62 14.66 6.26 16.69
CA ALA A 62 14.26 6.75 17.99
C ALA A 62 15.46 7.37 18.70
N ASN A 63 15.20 8.36 19.54
CA ASN A 63 16.20 9.00 20.38
C ASN A 63 15.84 8.80 21.85
N ILE A 64 16.67 8.07 22.59
CA ILE A 64 16.41 7.75 23.99
C ILE A 64 16.62 8.96 24.93
N TYR A 65 17.28 10.02 24.50
CA TYR A 65 17.47 11.20 25.34
C TYR A 65 16.30 12.17 25.25
N THR A 66 15.71 12.30 24.07
CA THR A 66 14.63 13.26 23.83
C THR A 66 13.25 12.60 23.73
N GLY A 67 13.19 11.28 23.55
CA GLY A 67 11.95 10.54 23.29
C GLY A 67 11.47 10.68 21.84
N ASN A 68 12.14 11.46 21.00
CA ASN A 68 11.73 11.66 19.61
C ASN A 68 11.81 10.35 18.83
N THR A 69 10.79 10.06 18.05
CA THR A 69 10.68 8.86 17.23
C THR A 69 10.08 9.18 15.88
N VAL A 70 10.66 8.61 14.84
CA VAL A 70 10.17 8.68 13.47
C VAL A 70 10.16 7.29 12.87
N ALA A 71 9.11 6.96 12.13
CA ALA A 71 9.00 5.69 11.44
C ALA A 71 8.30 5.89 10.11
N GLY A 72 8.66 5.07 9.12
CA GLY A 72 8.10 5.14 7.79
C GLY A 72 8.12 3.78 7.11
N ARG A 73 7.16 3.57 6.23
CA ARG A 73 7.16 2.44 5.29
C ARG A 73 6.52 2.87 3.99
N GLY A 74 6.93 2.22 2.91
CA GLY A 74 6.34 2.44 1.59
C GLY A 74 6.58 1.27 0.67
N ALA A 75 5.75 1.15 -0.34
CA ALA A 75 5.94 0.22 -1.43
C ALA A 75 5.46 0.84 -2.74
N MET A 76 6.05 0.40 -3.84
CA MET A 76 5.56 0.64 -5.18
C MET A 76 5.77 -0.60 -6.03
N GLY A 77 4.90 -0.79 -7.00
CA GLY A 77 5.01 -1.86 -7.98
C GLY A 77 4.43 -1.45 -9.31
N TYR A 78 4.95 -2.06 -10.36
CA TYR A 78 4.51 -1.88 -11.73
C TYR A 78 4.27 -3.24 -12.37
N ASN A 79 3.09 -3.43 -12.94
CA ASN A 79 2.74 -4.60 -13.72
C ASN A 79 2.73 -4.22 -15.22
N PRO A 80 3.69 -4.70 -16.02
CA PRO A 80 3.77 -4.37 -17.43
C PRO A 80 2.60 -4.93 -18.25
N THR A 81 2.03 -6.08 -17.86
CA THR A 81 0.89 -6.70 -18.55
C THR A 81 -0.37 -5.85 -18.44
N THR A 82 -0.62 -5.24 -17.29
CA THR A 82 -1.82 -4.41 -17.07
C THR A 82 -1.57 -2.91 -17.26
N GLY A 83 -0.31 -2.49 -17.35
CA GLY A 83 0.09 -1.08 -17.34
C GLY A 83 -0.12 -0.39 -15.99
N VAL A 84 -0.46 -1.13 -14.94
CA VAL A 84 -0.77 -0.53 -13.64
C VAL A 84 0.51 -0.34 -12.83
N VAL A 85 0.78 0.91 -12.46
CA VAL A 85 1.69 1.27 -11.38
C VAL A 85 0.88 1.64 -10.14
N ALA A 86 1.23 1.07 -9.00
CA ALA A 86 0.60 1.38 -7.73
C ALA A 86 1.65 1.52 -6.64
N GLY A 87 1.39 2.41 -5.69
CA GLY A 87 2.29 2.61 -4.57
C GLY A 87 1.59 3.27 -3.41
N GLY A 88 2.25 3.26 -2.27
CA GLY A 88 1.73 3.88 -1.07
C GLY A 88 2.67 3.75 0.09
N GLY A 89 2.40 4.52 1.13
CA GLY A 89 3.23 4.57 2.31
C GLY A 89 2.50 5.12 3.51
N ALA A 90 3.13 4.94 4.65
CA ALA A 90 2.70 5.49 5.91
C ALA A 90 3.92 5.93 6.71
N GLY A 91 3.75 6.99 7.47
CA GLY A 91 4.78 7.55 8.33
C GLY A 91 4.20 8.00 9.66
N TYR A 92 5.08 8.07 10.64
CA TYR A 92 4.82 8.57 11.97
C TYR A 92 6.01 9.41 12.42
N ALA A 93 5.74 10.53 13.08
CA ALA A 93 6.71 11.33 13.79
C ALA A 93 6.09 11.77 15.11
N GLY A 94 6.82 11.60 16.20
CA GLY A 94 6.30 11.94 17.52
C GLY A 94 7.34 11.79 18.62
N ASN A 95 6.85 11.81 19.86
CA ASN A 95 7.65 11.72 21.04
C ASN A 95 7.04 10.69 22.00
N MET A 96 7.83 9.65 22.31
CA MET A 96 7.39 8.52 23.14
C MET A 96 7.27 8.88 24.63
N TYR A 97 7.87 9.99 25.07
CA TYR A 97 7.78 10.47 26.45
C TYR A 97 6.53 11.32 26.67
N THR A 98 6.17 12.16 25.71
CA THR A 98 5.00 13.03 25.82
C THR A 98 3.73 12.43 25.21
N GLY A 99 3.86 11.34 24.44
CA GLY A 99 2.75 10.73 23.69
C GLY A 99 2.27 11.56 22.49
N GLN A 100 2.88 12.72 22.25
CA GLN A 100 2.53 13.58 21.12
C GLN A 100 3.04 12.97 19.82
N GLY A 101 2.25 13.07 18.74
CA GLY A 101 2.72 12.64 17.43
C GLY A 101 1.69 12.81 16.33
N ALA A 102 2.19 12.72 15.11
CA ALA A 102 1.41 12.77 13.89
C ALA A 102 1.70 11.53 13.04
N ALA A 103 0.65 10.95 12.47
CA ALA A 103 0.75 9.88 11.51
C ALA A 103 0.10 10.28 10.19
N GLY A 104 0.71 9.87 9.09
CA GLY A 104 0.20 10.07 7.76
C GLY A 104 0.21 8.77 6.97
N ARG A 105 -0.75 8.61 6.08
CA ARG A 105 -0.72 7.53 5.08
C ARG A 105 -1.34 7.97 3.77
N GLY A 106 -0.86 7.38 2.70
CA GLY A 106 -1.44 7.58 1.38
C GLY A 106 -1.03 6.49 0.41
N GLY A 107 -1.69 6.49 -0.73
CA GLY A 107 -1.38 5.58 -1.82
C GLY A 107 -2.05 6.01 -3.10
N PHE A 108 -1.63 5.40 -4.19
CA PHE A 108 -2.12 5.66 -5.52
C PHE A 108 -2.08 4.40 -6.37
N ALA A 109 -2.86 4.40 -7.44
CA ALA A 109 -2.75 3.50 -8.55
C ALA A 109 -2.98 4.29 -9.83
N TYR A 110 -2.17 4.06 -10.85
CA TYR A 110 -2.25 4.70 -12.15
C TYR A 110 -2.06 3.65 -13.23
N ASN A 111 -2.89 3.69 -14.26
CA ASN A 111 -2.78 2.83 -15.42
C ASN A 111 -2.18 3.63 -16.58
N THR A 112 -0.97 3.26 -16.98
CA THR A 112 -0.23 3.91 -18.07
C THR A 112 -0.89 3.73 -19.42
N ASN A 113 -1.67 2.65 -19.59
CA ASN A 113 -2.34 2.34 -20.86
C ASN A 113 -3.62 3.16 -21.05
N THR A 114 -4.30 3.51 -19.95
CA THR A 114 -5.59 4.24 -20.01
C THR A 114 -5.50 5.70 -19.55
N GLY A 115 -4.35 6.12 -19.02
CA GLY A 115 -4.16 7.45 -18.45
C GLY A 115 -5.02 7.72 -17.21
N ALA A 116 -5.65 6.68 -16.63
CA ALA A 116 -6.52 6.80 -15.48
C ALA A 116 -5.76 6.53 -14.18
N GLY A 117 -6.04 7.30 -13.14
CA GLY A 117 -5.43 7.11 -11.83
C GLY A 117 -6.34 7.45 -10.66
N ILE A 118 -6.02 6.88 -9.52
CA ILE A 118 -6.62 7.16 -8.23
C ILE A 118 -5.50 7.42 -7.22
N ALA A 119 -5.67 8.42 -6.36
CA ALA A 119 -4.81 8.64 -5.21
C ALA A 119 -5.66 8.87 -3.96
N ALA A 120 -5.14 8.49 -2.81
CA ALA A 120 -5.78 8.69 -1.52
C ALA A 120 -4.73 9.13 -0.51
N GLY A 121 -5.02 10.19 0.23
CA GLY A 121 -4.12 10.75 1.24
C GLY A 121 -4.78 11.94 1.91
N ASN A 122 -4.40 12.23 3.16
CA ASN A 122 -4.87 13.39 3.93
C ASN A 122 -6.39 13.62 3.80
N ASN A 123 -7.16 12.63 4.26
CA ASN A 123 -8.63 12.56 4.22
C ASN A 123 -9.31 12.77 2.86
N ASN A 124 -8.55 12.80 1.75
CA ASN A 124 -9.09 13.03 0.41
C ASN A 124 -8.94 11.78 -0.47
N ILE A 125 -9.77 11.68 -1.50
CA ILE A 125 -9.62 10.73 -2.61
C ILE A 125 -9.58 11.55 -3.90
N TYR A 126 -8.61 11.28 -4.75
CA TYR A 126 -8.42 11.90 -6.04
C TYR A 126 -8.62 10.84 -7.11
N ALA A 127 -9.34 11.16 -8.17
CA ALA A 127 -9.49 10.31 -9.34
C ALA A 127 -9.25 11.15 -10.59
N GLY A 128 -8.29 10.76 -11.41
CA GLY A 128 -7.90 11.49 -12.61
C GLY A 128 -8.04 10.65 -13.87
N LYS A 129 -8.49 11.28 -14.96
CA LYS A 129 -8.47 10.72 -16.31
C LYS A 129 -8.60 11.88 -17.31
N ASP A 130 -7.93 11.78 -18.46
CA ASP A 130 -8.08 12.70 -19.59
C ASP A 130 -7.92 14.18 -19.20
N GLY A 131 -6.91 14.50 -18.39
CA GLY A 131 -6.62 15.88 -17.94
C GLY A 131 -7.58 16.45 -16.87
N ASN A 132 -8.61 15.69 -16.48
CA ASN A 132 -9.50 16.05 -15.38
C ASN A 132 -9.12 15.31 -14.11
N VAL A 133 -9.14 16.00 -12.97
CA VAL A 133 -8.96 15.44 -11.63
C VAL A 133 -10.17 15.76 -10.77
N TYR A 134 -10.77 14.73 -10.22
CA TYR A 134 -11.85 14.82 -9.24
C TYR A 134 -11.28 14.59 -7.86
N ARG A 135 -11.67 15.42 -6.88
CA ARG A 135 -11.33 15.27 -5.48
C ARG A 135 -12.61 15.09 -4.68
N TYR A 136 -12.69 13.99 -3.95
CA TYR A 136 -13.64 13.76 -2.89
C TYR A 136 -13.00 14.12 -1.55
N ASP A 137 -13.59 15.10 -0.89
CA ASP A 137 -13.26 15.49 0.46
C ASP A 137 -14.06 14.63 1.45
N ARG A 138 -13.40 13.76 2.22
CA ARG A 138 -14.10 12.89 3.18
C ARG A 138 -14.51 13.64 4.45
N GLN A 139 -13.96 14.82 4.71
CA GLN A 139 -14.36 15.65 5.85
C GLN A 139 -15.72 16.27 5.58
N ASN A 140 -15.92 16.79 4.36
CA ASN A 140 -17.11 17.54 4.01
C ASN A 140 -18.10 16.74 3.12
N GLY A 141 -17.72 15.54 2.66
CA GLY A 141 -18.54 14.71 1.78
C GLY A 141 -18.69 15.26 0.35
N ASN A 142 -17.89 16.25 -0.02
CA ASN A 142 -18.09 17.03 -1.24
C ASN A 142 -17.13 16.62 -2.36
N TRP A 143 -17.63 16.68 -3.59
CA TRP A 143 -16.82 16.51 -4.79
C TRP A 143 -16.42 17.87 -5.37
N SER A 144 -15.18 17.92 -5.87
CA SER A 144 -14.66 19.03 -6.65
C SER A 144 -13.90 18.49 -7.87
N GLN A 145 -13.87 19.25 -8.95
CA GLN A 145 -13.14 18.92 -10.18
C GLN A 145 -12.12 20.02 -10.49
N ASN A 146 -11.00 19.62 -11.07
CA ASN A 146 -9.97 20.50 -11.60
C ASN A 146 -9.53 19.99 -12.99
N ASN A 147 -9.51 20.87 -13.97
CA ASN A 147 -9.10 20.61 -15.36
C ASN A 147 -7.90 21.46 -15.80
N GLY A 148 -7.12 21.97 -14.84
CA GLY A 148 -6.03 22.91 -15.06
C GLY A 148 -6.38 24.36 -14.69
N ASN A 149 -7.66 24.70 -14.56
CA ASN A 149 -8.13 26.07 -14.25
C ASN A 149 -8.63 26.25 -12.81
N GLY A 150 -8.07 25.47 -11.87
CA GLY A 150 -8.43 25.50 -10.46
C GLY A 150 -9.59 24.57 -10.07
N TRP A 151 -9.86 24.48 -8.77
CA TRP A 151 -10.88 23.62 -8.22
C TRP A 151 -12.26 24.25 -8.31
N LYS A 152 -13.21 23.52 -8.90
CA LYS A 152 -14.62 23.90 -8.98
C LYS A 152 -15.47 22.85 -8.26
N SER A 153 -16.46 23.29 -7.50
CA SER A 153 -17.43 22.37 -6.90
C SER A 153 -18.15 21.61 -8.01
N THR A 154 -18.35 20.30 -7.84
CA THR A 154 -19.12 19.51 -8.80
C THR A 154 -20.25 18.80 -8.07
N SER A 155 -21.49 19.12 -8.46
CA SER A 155 -22.65 18.30 -8.15
C SER A 155 -22.68 17.17 -9.18
N ARG A 156 -22.05 16.03 -8.90
CA ARG A 156 -22.40 14.82 -9.64
C ARG A 156 -23.79 14.41 -9.16
N THR A 157 -24.81 14.73 -9.96
CA THR A 157 -26.18 14.29 -9.73
C THR A 157 -26.18 12.77 -9.48
N GLN A 158 -26.86 12.40 -8.41
CA GLN A 158 -26.87 11.11 -7.70
C GLN A 158 -27.13 9.86 -8.57
N SER A 159 -27.58 10.03 -9.81
CA SER A 159 -28.10 8.99 -10.70
C SER A 159 -27.08 7.88 -11.03
N GLY A 160 -25.79 8.20 -11.14
CA GLY A 160 -24.73 7.20 -11.35
C GLY A 160 -24.05 6.72 -10.06
N MET A 161 -24.23 7.43 -8.95
CA MET A 161 -23.61 7.10 -7.67
C MET A 161 -24.35 5.97 -6.96
N GLN A 162 -25.68 5.86 -7.09
CA GLN A 162 -26.42 4.70 -6.56
C GLN A 162 -26.01 3.41 -7.28
N GLN A 163 -25.79 3.44 -8.59
CA GLN A 163 -25.26 2.30 -9.35
C GLN A 163 -23.82 1.95 -8.96
N GLN A 164 -22.95 2.94 -8.71
CA GLN A 164 -21.58 2.66 -8.24
C GLN A 164 -21.52 2.27 -6.75
N GLN A 165 -22.42 2.76 -5.91
CA GLN A 165 -22.57 2.36 -4.52
C GLN A 165 -23.19 0.95 -4.43
N GLN A 166 -24.12 0.59 -5.32
CA GLN A 166 -24.59 -0.78 -5.54
C GLN A 166 -23.49 -1.69 -6.08
N ALA A 167 -22.62 -1.22 -6.97
CA ALA A 167 -21.47 -2.01 -7.42
C ALA A 167 -20.48 -2.26 -6.27
N ARG A 168 -20.23 -1.26 -5.41
CA ARG A 168 -19.41 -1.40 -4.19
C ARG A 168 -20.07 -2.32 -3.17
N SER A 169 -21.38 -2.22 -2.94
CA SER A 169 -22.11 -3.10 -2.01
C SER A 169 -22.16 -4.54 -2.54
N THR A 170 -22.36 -4.73 -3.84
CA THR A 170 -22.35 -6.02 -4.52
C THR A 170 -20.96 -6.65 -4.50
N GLY A 171 -19.90 -5.85 -4.67
CA GLY A 171 -18.50 -6.28 -4.53
C GLY A 171 -18.15 -6.67 -3.10
N GLN A 172 -18.62 -5.91 -2.10
CA GLN A 172 -18.49 -6.25 -0.69
C GLN A 172 -19.27 -7.53 -0.34
N GLN A 173 -20.49 -7.71 -0.85
CA GLN A 173 -21.29 -8.92 -0.69
C GLN A 173 -20.63 -10.14 -1.35
N ARG A 174 -20.06 -10.01 -2.55
CA ARG A 174 -19.27 -11.09 -3.19
C ARG A 174 -18.02 -11.44 -2.39
N THR A 175 -17.30 -10.43 -1.87
CA THR A 175 -16.12 -10.66 -1.03
C THR A 175 -16.51 -11.34 0.29
N GLN A 176 -17.60 -10.93 0.93
CA GLN A 176 -18.11 -11.55 2.15
C GLN A 176 -18.64 -12.96 1.89
N ASN A 177 -19.32 -13.22 0.77
CA ASN A 177 -19.78 -14.56 0.38
C ASN A 177 -18.62 -15.48 0.00
N PHE A 178 -17.59 -14.96 -0.67
CA PHE A 178 -16.34 -15.69 -0.93
C PHE A 178 -15.64 -16.07 0.38
N SER A 179 -15.49 -15.12 1.31
CA SER A 179 -14.95 -15.37 2.65
C SER A 179 -15.79 -16.36 3.47
N ARG A 180 -17.13 -16.36 3.31
CA ARG A 180 -18.03 -17.34 3.96
C ARG A 180 -17.96 -18.72 3.29
N SER A 181 -17.78 -18.79 1.97
CA SER A 181 -17.61 -20.06 1.23
C SER A 181 -16.27 -20.75 1.55
N MET A 182 -15.23 -19.98 1.90
CA MET A 182 -13.95 -20.53 2.37
C MET A 182 -13.94 -20.82 3.89
N SER A 183 -14.85 -20.23 4.66
CA SER A 183 -14.99 -20.45 6.12
C SER A 183 -16.02 -21.54 6.48
N GLY A 184 -16.92 -21.90 5.56
CA GLY A 184 -17.90 -22.99 5.73
C GLY A 184 -17.49 -24.35 5.15
N GLY A 185 -16.31 -24.45 4.52
CA GLY A 185 -15.82 -25.65 3.86
C GLY A 185 -14.94 -26.51 4.75
N GLY A 186 -15.43 -26.93 5.91
CA GLY A 186 -14.81 -28.04 6.64
C GLY A 186 -14.84 -29.27 5.75
N MET A 187 -13.68 -29.67 5.21
CA MET A 187 -13.50 -30.98 4.59
C MET A 187 -13.66 -32.07 5.66
N ARG A 188 -14.91 -32.41 5.96
CA ARG A 188 -15.30 -33.73 6.45
C ARG A 188 -15.89 -34.47 5.24
N GLY A 189 -14.98 -34.97 4.39
CA GLY A 189 -15.33 -35.98 3.41
C GLY A 189 -15.73 -37.26 4.14
N GLY A 190 -17.04 -37.45 4.29
CA GLY A 190 -17.64 -38.67 4.81
C GLY A 190 -18.53 -39.31 3.76
N GLY A 191 -18.29 -40.60 3.52
CA GLY A 191 -19.16 -41.52 2.77
C GLY A 191 -18.39 -42.30 1.71
N GLY A 192 -18.36 -43.63 1.64
CA GLY A 192 -19.02 -44.66 2.44
C GLY A 192 -19.06 -45.98 1.63
N ARG A 193 -18.66 -47.08 2.29
CA ARG A 193 -19.08 -48.50 2.14
C ARG A 193 -18.94 -49.28 0.80
N ARG A 194 -18.20 -50.39 0.93
CA ARG A 194 -18.44 -51.79 0.48
C ARG A 194 -18.56 -52.07 -1.01
N ARG A 195 -17.59 -52.80 -1.56
CA ARG A 195 -17.66 -54.25 -1.82
C ARG A 195 -16.32 -54.89 -1.50
#